data_AF-A0A1C6GYY8-F1
#
_entry.id   AF-A0A1C6GYY8-F1
#
_cell.length_a   1.000
_cell.length_b   1.000
_cell.length_c   1.000
_cell.angle_alpha   90.00
_cell.angle_beta   90.00
_cell.angle_gamma   90.00
#
_symmetry.space_group_name_H-M   'P 1'
#
loop_
_entity.id
_entity.type
_entity.pdbx_description
1 polymer ?
#
loop_
_entity_poly.entity_id
_entity_poly.type
_entity_poly.pdbx_seq_one_letter_code
_entity_poly.pdbx_strand_id
1 'polypeptide(L)'
;MNADKTAATSSAIASMGGYGCAKYENTDEKKYSASGDTFISVIQAYEETVIGTVDSYWDAPTSVDDLVIPAGQCLYLKAKSVTIKSGYGVLYYEIAT
;
A
#
# COMPACT_ATOMS: atom_id res chain seq x y z
N MET A 1 -17.40 -24.03 7.61
CA MET A 1 -16.63 -23.87 6.36
C MET A 1 -16.80 -22.43 5.94
N ASN A 2 -15.78 -21.58 6.06
CA ASN A 2 -15.75 -20.28 5.37
C ASN A 2 -14.30 -19.98 5.03
N ALA A 3 -14.10 -19.73 3.74
CA ALA A 3 -12.85 -19.77 3.01
C ALA A 3 -11.69 -19.06 3.71
N ASP A 4 -10.52 -19.68 3.60
CA ASP A 4 -9.21 -19.05 3.67
C ASP A 4 -9.29 -17.62 3.13
N LYS A 5 -9.25 -16.65 4.04
CA LYS A 5 -8.79 -15.31 3.73
C LYS A 5 -7.31 -15.48 3.47
N THR A 6 -6.94 -15.87 2.25
CA THR A 6 -5.56 -15.90 1.79
C THR A 6 -5.06 -14.46 1.78
N ALA A 7 -4.75 -13.92 2.95
CA ALA A 7 -3.72 -12.92 3.09
C ALA A 7 -2.55 -13.50 2.30
N ALA A 8 -2.07 -12.77 1.30
CA ALA A 8 -0.87 -13.16 0.58
C ALA A 8 0.17 -13.49 1.65
N THR A 9 0.49 -14.78 1.76
CA THR A 9 1.45 -15.24 2.74
C THR A 9 2.75 -14.50 2.43
N SER A 10 3.47 -14.07 3.45
CA SER A 10 4.74 -13.33 3.34
C SER A 10 5.74 -13.95 2.34
N SER A 11 5.55 -15.22 2.00
CA SER A 11 6.25 -16.01 1.00
C SER A 11 5.88 -15.76 -0.47
N ALA A 12 4.64 -15.38 -0.82
CA ALA A 12 4.29 -14.97 -2.20
C ALA A 12 4.81 -13.56 -2.56
N ILE A 13 5.20 -12.81 -1.53
CA ILE A 13 5.68 -11.41 -1.61
C ILE A 13 7.19 -11.35 -1.87
N ALA A 14 7.95 -12.31 -1.32
CA ALA A 14 9.40 -12.41 -1.53
C ALA A 14 9.78 -12.71 -3.01
N SER A 15 8.85 -13.27 -3.81
CA SER A 15 9.07 -13.57 -5.23
C SER A 15 8.88 -12.39 -6.18
N MET A 16 8.39 -11.23 -5.70
CA MET A 16 8.17 -10.02 -6.52
C MET A 16 9.31 -8.98 -6.41
N GLY A 17 10.42 -9.30 -5.73
CA GLY A 17 11.59 -8.41 -5.65
C GLY A 17 11.43 -7.19 -4.72
N GLY A 18 10.42 -7.19 -3.85
CA GLY A 18 10.16 -6.09 -2.92
C GLY A 18 11.21 -6.01 -1.79
N TYR A 19 11.86 -4.86 -1.68
CA TYR A 19 12.89 -4.55 -0.67
C TYR A 19 12.36 -4.60 0.77
N GLY A 20 11.05 -4.51 0.96
CA GLY A 20 10.39 -4.67 2.24
C GLY A 20 8.87 -4.52 2.17
N CYS A 21 8.21 -4.74 3.30
CA CYS A 21 6.78 -4.47 3.47
C CYS A 21 6.49 -3.89 4.86
N ALA A 22 5.42 -3.11 4.98
CA ALA A 22 4.94 -2.58 6.25
C ALA A 22 3.44 -2.83 6.38
N LYS A 23 3.02 -3.33 7.54
CA LYS A 23 1.59 -3.45 7.86
C LYS A 23 1.03 -2.06 8.22
N TYR A 24 -0.19 -1.81 7.81
CA TYR A 24 -0.98 -0.68 8.30
C TYR A 24 -2.27 -1.20 8.94
N GLU A 25 -2.66 -0.58 10.03
CA GLU A 25 -3.90 -0.83 10.77
C GLU A 25 -4.28 0.52 11.38
N ASN A 26 -5.14 1.24 10.67
CA ASN A 26 -5.43 2.63 10.96
C ASN A 26 -6.92 2.80 11.19
N THR A 27 -7.27 3.30 12.37
CA THR A 27 -8.57 3.90 12.65
C THR A 27 -8.59 5.40 12.32
N ASP A 28 -7.40 5.99 12.21
CA ASP A 28 -7.17 7.43 12.02
C ASP A 28 -6.12 7.66 10.93
N GLU A 29 -6.12 8.87 10.37
CA GLU A 29 -5.23 9.23 9.27
C GLU A 29 -3.74 9.12 9.62
N LYS A 30 -3.01 8.32 8.84
CA LYS A 30 -1.57 8.09 9.02
C LYS A 30 -0.81 8.09 7.71
N LYS A 31 0.31 8.80 7.71
CA LYS A 31 1.25 8.88 6.59
C LYS A 31 2.30 7.76 6.64
N TYR A 32 2.54 7.13 5.50
CA TYR A 32 3.59 6.16 5.24
C TYR A 32 4.52 6.72 4.17
N SER A 33 5.82 6.78 4.46
CA SER A 33 6.83 7.27 3.54
C SER A 33 7.80 6.16 3.18
N ALA A 34 8.23 6.12 1.93
CA ALA A 34 9.41 5.38 1.52
C ALA A 34 10.68 6.14 1.94
N SER A 35 11.79 5.42 2.11
CA SER A 35 13.06 5.96 2.61
C SER A 35 14.21 5.68 1.63
N GLY A 36 15.19 6.59 1.57
CA GLY A 36 16.33 6.45 0.66
C GLY A 36 15.89 6.33 -0.80
N ASP A 37 16.46 5.37 -1.53
CA ASP A 37 16.16 5.11 -2.94
C ASP A 37 14.99 4.13 -3.13
N THR A 38 14.00 4.13 -2.22
CA THR A 38 12.82 3.26 -2.32
C THR A 38 11.55 4.03 -2.64
N PHE A 39 10.53 3.32 -3.12
CA PHE A 39 9.17 3.83 -3.33
C PHE A 39 8.14 2.79 -2.91
N ILE A 40 6.92 3.25 -2.60
CA ILE A 40 5.76 2.39 -2.35
C ILE A 40 5.24 1.90 -3.70
N SER A 41 5.28 0.58 -3.92
CA SER A 41 4.89 -0.04 -5.20
C SER A 41 3.46 -0.59 -5.18
N VAL A 42 3.02 -1.13 -4.04
CA VAL A 42 1.71 -1.77 -3.89
C VAL A 42 1.10 -1.46 -2.52
N ILE A 43 -0.20 -1.20 -2.50
CA ILE A 43 -1.02 -1.19 -1.28
C ILE A 43 -2.04 -2.31 -1.40
N GLN A 44 -1.90 -3.33 -0.57
CA GLN A 44 -2.89 -4.40 -0.44
C GLN A 44 -3.83 -4.08 0.70
N ALA A 45 -5.13 -4.21 0.44
CA ALA A 45 -6.19 -3.99 1.42
C ALA A 45 -6.77 -5.33 1.87
N TYR A 46 -6.72 -5.61 3.17
CA TYR A 46 -7.35 -6.80 3.77
C TYR A 46 -8.80 -6.52 4.21
N GLU A 47 -9.11 -5.26 4.45
CA GLU A 47 -10.46 -4.71 4.58
C GLU A 47 -10.63 -3.50 3.66
N GLU A 48 -11.76 -2.81 3.71
CA GLU A 48 -11.93 -1.57 2.95
C GLU A 48 -10.92 -0.52 3.46
N THR A 49 -10.05 -0.06 2.57
CA THR A 49 -9.00 0.92 2.90
C THR A 49 -9.27 2.22 2.19
N VAL A 50 -9.27 3.32 2.93
CA VAL A 50 -9.42 4.67 2.38
C VAL A 50 -8.05 5.33 2.31
N ILE A 51 -7.63 5.65 1.09
CA ILE A 51 -6.41 6.38 0.80
C ILE A 51 -6.75 7.87 0.71
N GLY A 52 -6.01 8.68 1.45
CA GLY A 52 -6.01 10.14 1.32
C GLY A 52 -4.97 10.57 0.29
N THR A 53 -3.98 11.34 0.71
CA THR A 53 -2.97 11.87 -0.21
C THR A 53 -1.99 10.80 -0.70
N VAL A 54 -1.68 10.81 -1.99
CA VAL A 54 -0.58 10.04 -2.59
C VAL A 54 0.43 11.01 -3.19
N ASP A 55 1.64 11.01 -2.65
CA ASP A 55 2.77 11.78 -3.18
C ASP A 55 3.54 10.92 -4.19
N SER A 56 3.21 11.10 -5.47
CA SER A 56 3.74 10.32 -6.59
C SER A 56 5.21 10.60 -6.88
N TYR A 57 5.96 9.56 -7.23
CA TYR A 57 7.39 9.64 -7.53
C TYR A 57 7.70 10.20 -8.94
N TRP A 58 6.74 10.20 -9.88
CA TRP A 58 6.85 10.81 -11.23
C TRP A 58 5.48 11.27 -11.75
N ASP A 59 5.39 12.48 -12.32
CA ASP A 59 4.34 13.11 -13.20
C ASP A 59 2.89 12.58 -13.20
N ALA A 60 2.42 11.95 -12.13
CA ALA A 60 1.04 11.54 -11.95
C ALA A 60 0.27 12.62 -11.16
N PRO A 61 -1.04 12.80 -11.40
CA PRO A 61 -1.84 13.79 -10.69
C PRO A 61 -1.74 13.56 -9.17
N THR A 62 -1.22 14.58 -8.49
CA THR A 62 -0.57 14.52 -7.16
C THR A 62 -1.56 14.58 -5.99
N SER A 63 -2.76 14.05 -6.17
CA SER A 63 -3.81 14.06 -5.14
C SER A 63 -4.96 13.16 -5.57
N VAL A 64 -4.99 11.93 -5.05
CA VAL A 64 -6.17 11.06 -5.16
C VAL A 64 -6.91 11.17 -3.83
N ASP A 65 -7.61 12.27 -3.60
CA ASP A 65 -8.36 12.41 -2.34
C ASP A 65 -9.48 11.36 -2.29
N ASP A 66 -9.48 10.55 -1.23
CA ASP A 66 -10.51 9.56 -0.88
C ASP A 66 -10.65 8.39 -1.87
N LEU A 67 -9.54 7.87 -2.37
CA LEU A 67 -9.54 6.61 -3.12
C LEU A 67 -9.84 5.43 -2.18
N VAL A 68 -10.89 4.68 -2.48
CA VAL A 68 -11.26 3.48 -1.72
C VAL A 68 -10.74 2.22 -2.42
N ILE A 69 -9.96 1.41 -1.70
CA ILE A 69 -9.53 0.08 -2.13
C ILE A 69 -10.44 -0.94 -1.45
N PRO A 70 -11.26 -1.71 -2.20
CA PRO A 70 -12.10 -2.73 -1.61
C PRO A 70 -11.29 -3.84 -0.94
N ALA A 71 -11.87 -4.49 0.07
CA ALA A 71 -11.24 -5.61 0.76
C ALA A 71 -10.79 -6.72 -0.22
N GLY A 72 -9.55 -7.18 -0.08
CA GLY A 72 -8.94 -8.20 -0.91
C GLY A 72 -8.35 -7.68 -2.22
N GLN A 73 -8.42 -6.37 -2.50
CA GLN A 73 -7.85 -5.76 -3.70
C GLN A 73 -6.47 -5.12 -3.42
N CYS A 74 -5.75 -4.86 -4.51
CA CYS A 74 -4.45 -4.18 -4.48
C CYS A 74 -4.50 -2.94 -5.35
N LEU A 75 -3.85 -1.87 -4.88
CA LEU A 75 -3.51 -0.70 -5.68
C LEU A 75 -2.03 -0.75 -6.03
N TYR A 76 -1.71 -0.67 -7.31
CA TYR A 76 -0.33 -0.57 -7.81
C TYR A 76 -0.02 0.89 -8.12
N LEU A 77 1.10 1.40 -7.60
CA LEU A 77 1.48 2.80 -7.73
C LEU A 77 3.00 2.96 -7.60
N LYS A 78 3.50 4.18 -7.81
CA LYS A 78 4.90 4.53 -7.56
C LYS A 78 4.94 5.80 -6.73
N ALA A 79 4.96 5.68 -5.40
CA ALA A 79 4.82 6.82 -4.49
C ALA A 79 5.99 6.98 -3.51
N LYS A 80 6.35 8.23 -3.23
CA LYS A 80 7.25 8.61 -2.14
C LYS A 80 6.57 8.50 -0.78
N SER A 81 5.29 8.87 -0.72
CA SER A 81 4.49 8.68 0.48
C SER A 81 3.01 8.53 0.16
N VAL A 82 2.29 7.82 1.02
CA VAL A 82 0.84 7.66 0.97
C VAL A 82 0.27 7.94 2.35
N THR A 83 -0.88 8.58 2.39
CA THR A 83 -1.67 8.77 3.59
C THR A 83 -2.84 7.80 3.54
N ILE A 84 -2.99 6.98 4.58
CA ILE A 84 -4.11 6.05 4.74
C ILE A 84 -5.00 6.61 5.84
N LYS A 85 -6.24 6.93 5.50
CA LYS A 85 -7.24 7.48 6.43
C LYS A 85 -7.81 6.42 7.35
N SER A 86 -8.07 5.25 6.81
CA SER A 86 -8.56 4.08 7.56
C SER A 86 -8.29 2.78 6.80
N GLY A 87 -8.26 1.69 7.54
CA GLY A 87 -8.20 0.33 6.99
C GLY A 87 -7.03 -0.50 7.51
N TYR A 88 -6.98 -1.73 7.05
CA TYR A 88 -6.01 -2.75 7.43
C TYR A 88 -5.42 -3.42 6.19
N GLY A 89 -4.10 -3.57 6.17
CA GLY A 89 -3.42 -4.14 5.01
C GLY A 89 -1.91 -4.09 5.08
N VAL A 90 -1.29 -4.17 3.90
CA VAL A 90 0.17 -4.15 3.74
C VAL A 90 0.57 -3.19 2.63
N LEU A 91 1.60 -2.38 2.89
CA LEU A 91 2.33 -1.61 1.90
C LEU A 91 3.59 -2.36 1.50
N TYR A 92 3.91 -2.33 0.20
CA TYR A 92 5.12 -2.93 -0.35
C TYR A 92 6.05 -1.84 -0.89
N TYR A 93 7.35 -2.04 -0.68
CA TYR A 93 8.39 -1.11 -1.08
C TYR A 93 9.34 -1.75 -2.10
N GLU A 94 9.72 -0.99 -3.11
CA GLU A 94 10.68 -1.38 -4.15
C GLU A 94 11.80 -0.35 -4.27
N ILE A 95 12.95 -0.77 -4.82
CA ILE A 95 14.08 0.13 -5.10
C ILE A 95 13.80 0.89 -6.41
N ALA A 96 13.99 2.20 -6.41
CA ALA A 96 14.05 3.02 -7.60
C ALA A 96 15.40 2.76 -8.31
N THR A 97 15.43 1.74 -9.17
CA THR A 97 16.56 1.51 -10.11
C THR A 97 16.50 2.39 -11.34
#